data_AF-A0A929N1D4-F1
#
_entry.id   AF-A0A929N1D4-F1
#
_cell.length_a   1.000
_cell.length_b   1.000
_cell.length_c   1.000
_cell.angle_alpha   90.00
_cell.angle_beta   90.00
_cell.angle_gamma   90.00
#
_symmetry.space_group_name_H-M   'P 1'
#
loop_
_entity.id
_entity.type
_entity.pdbx_description
1 polymer ?
#
loop_
_entity_poly.entity_id
_entity_poly.type
_entity_poly.pdbx_seq_one_letter_code
_entity_poly.pdbx_strand_id
1 'polypeptide(L)'
;MTEYTIRTVHSTMGKFDAYDFDQTPDSIAEQVEQHLLNPDFLDGEGWFALSVQPAPPGAGLRPPDQYPPPTRYLLAAGRAHEMALELYLTHPDGSTGTYVVARERVRDPDERVALKWRMGPHAINLVHVHPQEVFTGEQAVPFFRDFIIEDRAPDFSLLRCIRGRRMPRHPRPHCL
;
A
#
# COMPACT_ATOMS: atom_id res chain seq x y z
N MET A 1 4.65 -12.64 17.53
CA MET A 1 4.58 -11.21 17.14
C MET A 1 4.85 -11.16 15.65
N THR A 2 4.08 -10.39 14.88
CA THR A 2 4.30 -10.26 13.43
C THR A 2 5.43 -9.26 13.19
N GLU A 3 6.44 -9.68 12.45
CA GLU A 3 7.48 -8.82 11.91
C GLU A 3 7.09 -8.32 10.52
N TYR A 4 7.68 -7.22 10.09
CA TYR A 4 7.38 -6.56 8.84
C TYR A 4 8.65 -6.25 8.04
N THR A 5 8.45 -6.02 6.76
CA THR A 5 9.45 -5.46 5.86
C THR A 5 8.88 -4.19 5.28
N ILE A 6 9.66 -3.12 5.34
CA ILE A 6 9.35 -1.87 4.65
C ILE A 6 10.12 -1.87 3.33
N ARG A 7 9.42 -1.65 2.24
CA ARG A 7 10.01 -1.42 0.93
C ARG A 7 9.76 0.01 0.50
N THR A 8 10.79 0.72 0.08
CA THR A 8 10.70 2.05 -0.49
C THR A 8 11.15 2.03 -1.95
N VAL A 9 10.64 2.95 -2.78
CA VAL A 9 10.97 3.00 -4.20
C VAL A 9 11.44 4.39 -4.60
N HIS A 10 12.66 4.46 -5.09
CA HIS A 10 13.29 5.65 -5.64
C HIS A 10 13.23 5.62 -7.17
N SER A 11 12.97 6.77 -7.77
CA SER A 11 12.77 6.93 -9.21
C SER A 11 13.94 6.41 -10.05
N THR A 12 15.19 6.68 -9.61
CA THR A 12 16.41 6.26 -10.31
C THR A 12 17.14 5.08 -9.67
N MET A 13 17.05 4.90 -8.36
CA MET A 13 17.84 3.91 -7.63
C MET A 13 17.08 2.58 -7.45
N GLY A 14 15.79 2.55 -7.78
CA GLY A 14 14.98 1.34 -7.70
C GLY A 14 14.44 1.09 -6.30
N LYS A 15 14.30 -0.19 -5.94
CA LYS A 15 13.63 -0.63 -4.71
C LYS A 15 14.65 -0.90 -3.62
N PHE A 16 14.29 -0.50 -2.41
CA PHE A 16 15.09 -0.75 -1.20
C PHE A 16 14.22 -1.46 -0.20
N ASP A 17 14.70 -2.57 0.32
CA ASP A 17 14.01 -3.34 1.34
C ASP A 17 14.75 -3.18 2.67
N ALA A 18 14.02 -2.76 3.69
CA ALA A 18 14.51 -2.59 5.05
C ALA A 18 13.84 -3.61 5.97
N TYR A 19 14.66 -4.30 6.77
CA TYR A 19 14.25 -5.20 7.83
C TYR A 19 15.14 -4.94 9.05
N ASP A 20 14.51 -4.75 10.21
CA ASP A 20 15.18 -4.60 11.49
C ASP A 20 14.93 -5.85 12.36
N PHE A 21 15.94 -6.34 13.05
CA PHE A 21 15.89 -7.59 13.82
C PHE A 21 15.08 -7.46 15.11
N ASP A 22 15.10 -6.29 15.75
CA ASP A 22 14.44 -6.05 17.05
C ASP A 22 13.16 -5.22 16.90
N GLN A 23 12.49 -5.35 15.76
CA GLN A 23 11.28 -4.59 15.44
C GLN A 23 10.05 -5.05 16.24
N THR A 24 9.16 -4.09 16.52
CA THR A 24 7.79 -4.35 16.99
C THR A 24 6.79 -3.77 15.98
N PRO A 25 5.51 -4.22 15.98
CA PRO A 25 4.48 -3.57 15.18
C PRO A 25 4.40 -2.06 15.41
N ASP A 26 4.52 -1.60 16.66
CA ASP A 26 4.53 -0.17 17.00
C ASP A 26 5.75 0.56 16.40
N SER A 27 6.97 -0.01 16.50
CA SER A 27 8.17 0.65 15.95
C SER A 27 8.10 0.76 14.43
N ILE A 28 7.56 -0.25 13.75
CA ILE A 28 7.33 -0.22 12.30
C ILE A 28 6.25 0.80 11.94
N ALA A 29 5.15 0.85 12.69
CA ALA A 29 4.09 1.82 12.46
C ALA A 29 4.61 3.26 12.65
N GLU A 30 5.43 3.52 13.67
CA GLU A 30 6.08 4.82 13.90
C GLU A 30 7.03 5.19 12.76
N GLN A 31 7.84 4.25 12.28
CA GLN A 31 8.74 4.50 11.15
C GLN A 31 7.97 4.83 9.87
N VAL A 32 6.91 4.08 9.58
CA VAL A 32 6.04 4.35 8.43
C VAL A 32 5.36 5.71 8.57
N GLU A 33 4.86 6.04 9.75
CA GLU A 33 4.25 7.34 10.06
C GLU A 33 5.22 8.49 9.81
N GLN A 34 6.46 8.39 10.30
CA GLN A 34 7.50 9.40 10.04
C GLN A 34 7.75 9.61 8.54
N HIS A 35 7.79 8.53 7.74
CA HIS A 35 7.96 8.62 6.30
C HIS A 35 6.74 9.23 5.58
N LEU A 36 5.52 8.89 6.01
CA LEU A 36 4.29 9.42 5.42
C LEU A 36 4.09 10.90 5.72
N LEU A 37 4.46 11.35 6.93
CA LEU A 37 4.33 12.74 7.36
C LEU A 37 5.46 13.64 6.88
N ASN A 38 6.60 13.08 6.46
CA ASN A 38 7.72 13.86 5.97
C ASN A 38 7.52 14.30 4.50
N PRO A 39 7.30 15.60 4.22
CA PRO A 39 7.08 16.10 2.87
C PRO A 39 8.29 15.94 1.94
N ASP A 40 9.49 15.83 2.50
CA ASP A 40 10.74 15.67 1.76
C ASP A 40 11.10 14.20 1.51
N PHE A 41 10.39 13.26 2.15
CA PHE A 41 10.61 11.83 1.90
C PHE A 41 9.86 11.39 0.65
N LEU A 42 8.53 11.29 0.69
CA LEU A 42 7.72 11.02 -0.50
C LEU A 42 7.56 12.31 -1.32
N ASP A 43 8.62 12.72 -2.00
CA ASP A 43 8.67 13.96 -2.80
C ASP A 43 8.08 13.77 -4.22
N GLY A 44 7.90 12.52 -4.66
CA GLY A 44 7.48 12.16 -6.02
C GLY A 44 8.55 12.38 -7.09
N GLU A 45 9.76 12.70 -6.67
CA GLU A 45 10.89 13.08 -7.50
C GLU A 45 12.04 12.09 -7.30
N GLY A 46 12.54 12.00 -6.07
CA GLY A 46 13.40 10.93 -5.58
C GLY A 46 12.58 9.72 -5.17
N TRP A 47 12.02 9.73 -3.95
CA TRP A 47 11.18 8.64 -3.45
C TRP A 47 9.71 8.92 -3.71
N PHE A 48 9.02 7.93 -4.28
CA PHE A 48 7.61 8.08 -4.62
C PHE A 48 6.74 6.97 -4.08
N ALA A 49 7.30 5.91 -3.48
CA ALA A 49 6.48 4.86 -2.89
C ALA A 49 7.12 4.25 -1.64
N LEU A 50 6.24 3.83 -0.74
CA LEU A 50 6.55 3.05 0.46
C LEU A 50 5.49 1.95 0.59
N SER A 51 5.91 0.74 0.91
CA SER A 51 5.00 -0.37 1.22
C SER A 51 5.45 -1.14 2.44
N VAL A 52 4.48 -1.67 3.17
CA VAL A 52 4.70 -2.57 4.30
C VAL A 52 4.06 -3.92 4.02
N GLN A 53 4.76 -4.99 4.37
CA GLN A 53 4.29 -6.37 4.23
C GLN A 53 4.75 -7.20 5.43
N PRO A 54 3.96 -8.20 5.88
CA PRO A 54 4.45 -9.16 6.88
C PRO A 54 5.73 -9.84 6.39
N ALA A 55 6.73 -9.90 7.26
CA ALA A 55 7.97 -10.60 6.97
C ALA A 55 7.72 -12.12 7.02
N PRO A 56 8.34 -12.90 6.14
CA PRO A 56 8.20 -14.34 6.17
C PRO A 56 8.91 -14.94 7.40
N PRO A 57 8.55 -16.16 7.83
CA PRO A 57 9.29 -16.85 8.89
C PRO A 57 10.81 -16.90 8.61
N GLY A 58 11.61 -16.55 9.62
CA GLY A 58 13.06 -16.51 9.52
C GLY A 58 13.58 -15.40 8.59
N ALA A 59 12.87 -14.29 8.47
CA ALA A 59 13.25 -13.14 7.64
C ALA A 59 14.67 -12.64 7.93
N GLY A 60 15.07 -12.55 9.20
CA GLY A 60 16.43 -12.17 9.58
C GLY A 60 17.56 -13.11 9.13
N LEU A 61 17.24 -14.30 8.60
CA LEU A 61 18.24 -15.28 8.13
C LEU A 61 18.58 -15.16 6.65
N ARG A 62 17.87 -14.32 5.89
CA ARG A 62 18.09 -14.16 4.44
C ARG A 62 17.76 -12.73 3.99
N PRO A 63 18.38 -12.24 2.91
CA PRO A 63 18.08 -10.91 2.42
C PRO A 63 16.63 -10.80 1.90
N PRO A 64 16.00 -9.61 1.96
CA PRO A 64 14.60 -9.43 1.56
C PRO A 64 14.26 -9.74 0.10
N ASP A 65 15.24 -9.67 -0.80
CA ASP A 65 15.08 -10.03 -2.22
C ASP A 65 14.87 -11.54 -2.45
N GLN A 66 15.15 -12.36 -1.44
CA GLN A 66 14.90 -13.81 -1.41
C GLN A 66 13.62 -14.19 -0.68
N TYR A 67 12.81 -13.21 -0.24
CA TYR A 67 11.54 -13.51 0.39
C TYR A 67 10.54 -14.07 -0.64
N PRO A 68 9.69 -15.03 -0.23
CA PRO A 68 8.59 -15.46 -1.08
C PRO A 68 7.67 -14.26 -1.39
N PRO A 69 6.87 -14.33 -2.47
CA PRO A 69 5.87 -13.31 -2.73
C PRO A 69 4.97 -13.08 -1.50
N PRO A 70 4.72 -11.83 -1.12
CA PRO A 70 3.86 -11.55 0.03
C PRO A 70 2.45 -12.05 -0.20
N THR A 71 1.77 -12.45 0.86
CA THR A 71 0.32 -12.75 0.83
C THR A 71 -0.52 -11.50 0.96
N ARG A 72 0.04 -10.41 1.50
CA ARG A 72 -0.56 -9.09 1.54
C ARG A 72 0.49 -8.00 1.67
N TYR A 73 0.19 -6.82 1.12
CA TYR A 73 0.94 -5.59 1.40
C TYR A 73 0.01 -4.38 1.31
N LEU A 74 0.34 -3.32 2.03
CA LEU A 74 -0.22 -1.98 1.86
C LEU A 74 0.88 -1.05 1.36
N LEU A 75 0.59 -0.30 0.30
CA LEU A 75 1.52 0.57 -0.40
C LEU A 75 0.93 1.97 -0.52
N ALA A 76 1.74 2.99 -0.28
CA ALA A 76 1.49 4.38 -0.63
C ALA A 76 2.35 4.74 -1.84
N ALA A 77 1.76 5.35 -2.88
CA ALA A 77 2.49 5.87 -4.03
C ALA A 77 2.04 7.27 -4.43
N GLY A 78 2.99 8.15 -4.67
CA GLY A 78 2.80 9.56 -5.00
C GLY A 78 3.68 10.45 -4.14
N ARG A 79 3.14 11.61 -3.78
CA ARG A 79 3.79 12.60 -2.92
C ARG A 79 3.15 12.60 -1.54
N ALA A 80 3.86 13.05 -0.51
CA ALA A 80 3.37 13.10 0.86
C ALA A 80 2.03 13.85 1.01
N HIS A 81 1.75 14.83 0.16
CA HIS A 81 0.49 15.58 0.15
C HIS A 81 -0.54 15.09 -0.87
N GLU A 82 -0.17 14.13 -1.74
CA GLU A 82 -1.04 13.52 -2.74
C GLU A 82 -0.56 12.12 -3.15
N MET A 83 -1.10 11.10 -2.50
CA MET A 83 -0.77 9.71 -2.79
C MET A 83 -2.02 8.86 -2.96
N ALA A 84 -1.88 7.75 -3.67
CA ALA A 84 -2.86 6.67 -3.66
C ALA A 84 -2.37 5.55 -2.74
N LEU A 85 -3.31 4.88 -2.08
CA LEU A 85 -3.04 3.65 -1.34
C LEU A 85 -3.44 2.44 -2.18
N GLU A 86 -2.53 1.49 -2.30
CA GLU A 86 -2.72 0.20 -2.96
C GLU A 86 -2.65 -0.92 -1.93
N LEU A 87 -3.67 -1.78 -1.92
CA LEU A 87 -3.72 -3.00 -1.12
C LEU A 87 -3.61 -4.21 -2.05
N TYR A 88 -2.68 -5.11 -1.74
CA TYR A 88 -2.64 -6.44 -2.33
C TYR A 88 -3.07 -7.49 -1.31
N LEU A 89 -3.87 -8.46 -1.76
CA LEU A 89 -4.33 -9.59 -0.96
C LEU A 89 -4.29 -10.90 -1.75
N THR A 90 -3.88 -11.97 -1.08
CA THR A 90 -4.19 -13.35 -1.43
C THR A 90 -5.40 -13.81 -0.62
N HIS A 91 -6.47 -14.19 -1.29
CA HIS A 91 -7.73 -14.64 -0.68
C HIS A 91 -7.64 -16.11 -0.21
N PRO A 92 -8.54 -16.55 0.69
CA PRO A 92 -8.56 -17.94 1.16
C PRO A 92 -8.70 -19.01 0.07
N ASP A 93 -9.30 -18.66 -1.07
CA ASP A 93 -9.44 -19.55 -2.24
C ASP A 93 -8.18 -19.59 -3.13
N GLY A 94 -7.10 -18.91 -2.72
CA GLY A 94 -5.84 -18.80 -3.45
C GLY A 94 -5.84 -17.77 -4.58
N SER A 95 -6.96 -17.08 -4.84
CA SER A 95 -7.01 -15.97 -5.78
C SER A 95 -6.29 -14.73 -5.24
N THR A 96 -5.86 -13.84 -6.12
CA THR A 96 -5.16 -12.61 -5.74
C THR A 96 -5.88 -11.38 -6.28
N GLY A 97 -5.81 -10.29 -5.52
CA GLY A 97 -6.40 -9.01 -5.88
C GLY A 97 -5.53 -7.84 -5.46
N THR A 98 -5.45 -6.85 -6.33
CA THR A 98 -4.86 -5.53 -6.09
C THR A 98 -5.99 -4.50 -6.15
N TYR A 99 -6.05 -3.67 -5.13
CA TYR A 99 -7.12 -2.71 -4.90
C TYR A 99 -6.55 -1.33 -4.66
N VAL A 100 -7.22 -0.31 -5.15
CA VAL A 100 -7.02 1.06 -4.68
C VAL A 100 -7.95 1.27 -3.49
N VAL A 101 -7.43 1.86 -2.42
CA VAL A 101 -8.20 2.21 -1.22
C VAL A 101 -8.78 3.60 -1.38
N ALA A 102 -10.02 3.80 -0.92
CA ALA A 102 -10.64 5.11 -0.82
C ALA A 102 -10.85 5.52 0.64
N ARG A 103 -10.80 6.81 0.93
CA ARG A 103 -11.15 7.41 2.23
C ARG A 103 -12.61 7.17 2.57
N GLU A 104 -13.46 7.19 1.56
CA GLU A 104 -14.90 6.93 1.64
C GLU A 104 -15.37 6.16 0.41
N ARG A 105 -16.54 5.52 0.52
CA ARG A 105 -17.15 4.79 -0.59
C ARG A 105 -17.34 5.71 -1.81
N VAL A 106 -16.72 5.32 -2.92
CA VAL A 106 -16.84 6.00 -4.21
C VAL A 106 -18.30 5.98 -4.69
N ARG A 107 -18.88 7.16 -4.95
CA ARG A 107 -20.27 7.31 -5.42
C ARG A 107 -20.35 7.53 -6.93
N ASP A 108 -19.52 8.41 -7.46
CA ASP A 108 -19.40 8.65 -8.91
C ASP A 108 -18.14 7.94 -9.42
N PRO A 109 -18.26 6.80 -10.11
CA PRO A 109 -17.10 6.05 -10.56
C PRO A 109 -16.37 6.73 -11.72
N ASP A 110 -16.89 7.81 -12.33
CA ASP A 110 -16.31 8.44 -13.52
C ASP A 110 -15.42 9.65 -13.19
N GLU A 111 -15.49 10.17 -11.96
CA GLU A 111 -14.60 11.25 -11.52
C GLU A 111 -13.14 10.77 -11.45
N ARG A 112 -12.22 11.60 -11.96
CA ARG A 112 -10.80 11.30 -12.06
C ARG A 112 -9.94 12.51 -11.71
N VAL A 113 -8.91 12.25 -10.93
CA VAL A 113 -7.77 13.15 -10.71
C VAL A 113 -6.48 12.40 -11.06
N ALA A 114 -5.50 13.14 -11.57
CA ALA A 114 -4.22 12.59 -11.97
C ALA A 114 -3.19 12.74 -10.84
N LEU A 115 -2.55 11.64 -10.47
CA LEU A 115 -1.34 11.66 -9.65
C LEU A 115 -0.12 11.47 -10.55
N LYS A 116 0.98 12.16 -10.21
CA LYS A 116 2.21 12.18 -11.00
C LYS A 116 3.43 12.00 -10.09
N TRP A 117 4.39 11.24 -10.58
CA TRP A 117 5.71 11.12 -9.97
C TRP A 117 6.73 10.66 -11.00
N ARG A 118 8.01 10.89 -10.71
CA ARG A 118 9.13 10.53 -11.58
C ARG A 118 9.43 9.02 -11.53
N MET A 119 9.72 8.46 -12.70
CA MET A 119 10.13 7.07 -12.92
C MET A 119 11.43 7.04 -13.72
N GLY A 120 12.53 7.39 -13.07
CA GLY A 120 13.84 7.50 -13.69
C GLY A 120 14.08 8.88 -14.30
N PRO A 121 15.22 9.09 -14.99
CA PRO A 121 15.66 10.42 -15.41
C PRO A 121 14.75 11.11 -16.43
N HIS A 122 13.96 10.35 -17.19
CA HIS A 122 13.26 10.84 -18.38
C HIS A 122 11.80 10.38 -18.50
N ALA A 123 11.24 9.77 -17.45
CA ALA A 123 9.84 9.33 -17.47
C ALA A 123 9.08 9.83 -16.25
N ILE A 124 7.83 10.20 -16.51
CA ILE A 124 6.83 10.55 -15.50
C ILE A 124 5.76 9.47 -15.54
N ASN A 125 5.45 8.89 -14.39
CA ASN A 125 4.27 8.07 -14.25
C ASN A 125 3.03 8.96 -14.08
N LEU A 126 1.94 8.58 -14.72
CA LEU A 126 0.65 9.26 -14.63
C LEU A 126 -0.41 8.21 -14.33
N VAL A 127 -1.03 8.29 -13.16
CA VAL A 127 -2.15 7.42 -12.80
C VAL A 127 -3.41 8.25 -12.56
N HIS A 128 -4.54 7.74 -12.99
CA HIS A 128 -5.84 8.37 -12.75
C HIS A 128 -6.58 7.58 -11.68
N VAL A 129 -6.94 8.28 -10.61
CA VAL A 129 -7.68 7.75 -9.46
C VAL A 129 -8.90 8.61 -9.19
N HIS A 130 -9.84 8.11 -8.41
CA HIS A 130 -10.96 8.92 -7.93
C HIS A 130 -10.47 9.90 -6.84
N PRO A 131 -11.05 11.10 -6.67
CA PRO A 131 -10.60 12.04 -5.61
C PRO A 131 -10.67 11.49 -4.18
N GLN A 132 -11.59 10.56 -3.93
CA GLN A 132 -11.67 9.85 -2.64
C GLN A 132 -10.53 8.83 -2.44
N GLU A 133 -9.79 8.49 -3.48
CA GLU A 133 -8.64 7.58 -3.44
C GLU A 133 -7.31 8.34 -3.34
N VAL A 134 -7.35 9.67 -3.23
CA VAL A 134 -6.19 10.51 -2.95
C VAL A 134 -6.12 10.81 -1.46
N PHE A 135 -4.94 10.61 -0.88
CA PHE A 135 -4.62 10.80 0.52
C PHE A 135 -3.49 11.81 0.69
N THR A 136 -3.53 12.57 1.78
CA THR A 136 -2.32 13.12 2.41
C THR A 136 -1.67 12.05 3.30
N GLY A 137 -0.42 12.27 3.70
CA GLY A 137 0.28 11.42 4.66
C GLY A 137 -0.51 11.24 5.95
N GLU A 138 -1.04 12.33 6.51
CA GLU A 138 -1.90 12.31 7.71
C GLU A 138 -3.12 11.41 7.54
N GLN A 139 -3.75 11.42 6.36
CA GLN A 139 -4.90 10.58 6.06
C GLN A 139 -4.52 9.11 5.84
N ALA A 140 -3.29 8.84 5.40
CA ALA A 140 -2.78 7.48 5.17
C ALA A 140 -2.34 6.78 6.45
N VAL A 141 -1.81 7.52 7.44
CA VAL A 141 -1.26 6.96 8.70
C VAL A 141 -2.22 5.98 9.39
N PRO A 142 -3.52 6.28 9.61
CA PRO A 142 -4.43 5.36 10.27
C PRO A 142 -4.56 4.00 9.56
N PHE A 143 -4.52 3.99 8.22
CA PHE A 143 -4.62 2.74 7.45
C PHE A 143 -3.39 1.87 7.62
N PHE A 144 -2.19 2.47 7.68
CA PHE A 144 -0.97 1.73 7.95
C PHE A 144 -0.92 1.24 9.40
N ARG A 145 -1.34 2.05 10.37
CA ARG A 145 -1.43 1.63 11.78
C ARG A 145 -2.36 0.44 11.95
N ASP A 146 -3.56 0.49 11.38
CA ASP A 146 -4.51 -0.63 11.39
C ASP A 146 -3.92 -1.88 10.71
N PHE A 147 -3.22 -1.71 9.59
CA PHE A 147 -2.60 -2.82 8.87
C PHE A 147 -1.46 -3.50 9.65
N ILE A 148 -0.68 -2.72 10.40
CA ILE A 148 0.53 -3.17 11.10
C ILE A 148 0.22 -3.66 12.52
N ILE A 149 -0.49 -2.84 13.31
CA ILE A 149 -0.75 -3.06 14.74
C ILE A 149 -1.96 -3.97 14.93
N GLU A 150 -3.06 -3.68 14.23
CA GLU A 150 -4.34 -4.38 14.37
C GLU A 150 -4.46 -5.59 13.43
N ASP A 151 -3.44 -5.84 12.60
CA ASP A 151 -3.42 -6.87 11.55
C ASP A 151 -4.62 -6.77 10.59
N ARG A 152 -5.16 -5.56 10.39
CA ARG A 152 -6.46 -5.32 9.75
C ARG A 152 -6.30 -4.62 8.41
N ALA A 153 -6.82 -5.24 7.35
CA ALA A 153 -6.91 -4.61 6.03
C ALA A 153 -8.08 -3.59 5.97
N PRO A 154 -8.00 -2.58 5.08
CA PRO A 154 -9.13 -1.69 4.82
C PRO A 154 -10.41 -2.45 4.44
N ASP A 155 -11.57 -1.93 4.85
CA ASP A 155 -12.87 -2.55 4.56
C ASP A 155 -13.13 -2.67 3.05
N PHE A 156 -13.68 -3.79 2.59
CA PHE A 156 -13.95 -4.05 1.17
C PHE A 156 -14.86 -3.01 0.51
N SER A 157 -15.72 -2.32 1.26
CA SER A 157 -16.56 -1.22 0.76
C SER A 157 -15.75 0.02 0.34
N LEU A 158 -14.51 0.14 0.80
CA LEU A 158 -13.55 1.19 0.44
C LEU A 158 -12.61 0.77 -0.69
N LEU A 159 -12.70 -0.48 -1.16
CA LEU A 159 -11.75 -1.04 -2.12
C LEU A 159 -12.30 -1.04 -3.55
N ARG A 160 -11.53 -0.48 -4.49
CA ARG A 160 -11.77 -0.63 -5.93
C ARG A 160 -10.72 -1.55 -6.54
N CYS A 161 -11.17 -2.69 -7.08
CA CYS A 161 -10.28 -3.64 -7.75
C CYS A 161 -9.68 -3.04 -9.03
N ILE A 162 -8.35 -3.09 -9.15
CA ILE A 162 -7.59 -2.63 -10.33
C ILE A 162 -6.85 -3.76 -11.04
N ARG A 163 -6.53 -4.85 -10.33
CA ARG A 163 -5.93 -6.05 -10.92
C ARG A 163 -6.32 -7.29 -10.11
N GLY A 164 -6.61 -8.38 -10.78
CA GLY A 164 -6.96 -9.66 -10.14
C GLY A 164 -7.82 -10.51 -11.06
N ARG A 165 -7.82 -11.84 -10.85
CA ARG A 165 -8.90 -12.67 -11.42
C ARG A 165 -10.16 -12.29 -10.64
N ARG A 166 -11.19 -11.77 -11.34
CA ARG A 166 -12.50 -11.48 -10.74
C ARG A 166 -12.91 -12.65 -9.85
N MET A 167 -13.16 -12.39 -8.56
CA MET A 167 -14.07 -13.24 -7.82
C MET A 167 -15.39 -13.33 -8.61
N PRO A 168 -15.99 -14.52 -8.76
CA PRO A 168 -17.41 -14.61 -9.06
C PRO A 168 -18.15 -13.80 -8.00
N ARG A 169 -19.10 -12.94 -8.41
CA ARG A 169 -19.98 -12.25 -7.46
C ARG A 169 -20.55 -13.31 -6.50
N HIS A 170 -20.29 -13.20 -5.20
CA HIS A 170 -21.10 -13.93 -4.24
C HIS A 170 -22.57 -13.55 -4.48
N PRO A 171 -23.49 -14.52 -4.62
CA PRO A 171 -24.91 -14.22 -4.70
C PRO A 171 -25.31 -13.52 -3.40
N ARG A 172 -26.08 -12.43 -3.53
CA ARG A 172 -26.70 -11.76 -2.37
C ARG A 172 -27.42 -12.84 -1.53
N PRO A 173 -27.34 -12.80 -0.19
CA PRO A 173 -28.25 -13.61 0.59
C PRO A 173 -29.67 -13.16 0.24
N HIS A 174 -30.45 -14.08 -0.32
CA HIS A 174 -31.89 -13.91 -0.41
C HIS A 174 -32.40 -13.70 1.02
N CYS A 175 -32.93 -12.51 1.29
CA CYS A 175 -33.83 -12.35 2.42
C CYS A 175 -35.09 -13.14 2.09
N LEU A 176 -35.48 -14.03 3.00
CA LEU A 176 -36.80 -14.62 3.07
C LEU A 176 -37.86 -13.53 3.22
#